data_AF-A0A9X3XAV6-F1
#
_entry.id   AF-A0A9X3XAV6-F1
#
_cell.length_a   1.000
_cell.length_b   1.000
_cell.length_c   1.000
_cell.angle_alpha   90.00
_cell.angle_beta   90.00
_cell.angle_gamma   90.00
#
_symmetry.space_group_name_H-M   'P 1'
#
loop_
_entity.id
_entity.type
_entity.pdbx_description
1 polymer ?
#
loop_
_entity_poly.entity_id
_entity_poly.type
_entity_poly.pdbx_seq_one_letter_code
_entity_poly.pdbx_strand_id
1 'polypeptide(L)'
;MTAIVSTLTSLPFTQLRRNRYFYLWYDGFYLVLCGALVAVMVTTGFQGLAPAWDARLWLVLPLACHLQILCSVFIHNATHNNFPRPINRIVGELCGMVVLTRFASWEVIHQRHHRYSDDVAKDPHPVLPSYFKFLVNTIVNVEHQLQQIYFDLYGDTPENRRYERLRAYVSYGTNLLLIATWFLFLGKVGFFFLFVPASIIGFFHLVHFNWSTHNAFSPSNDFKPVNLDHGYYKIGNWLWFGIYMHANHHKRAGMFNPAKLQPSLPITPPPG
;
A
#
# COMPACT_ATOMS: atom_id res chain seq x y z
N MET A 1 7.73 24.03 -15.86
CA MET A 1 6.85 23.18 -15.03
C MET A 1 6.87 23.76 -13.63
N THR A 2 5.72 24.10 -13.04
CA THR A 2 5.69 24.74 -11.71
C THR A 2 6.08 23.73 -10.61
N ALA A 3 6.55 24.22 -9.47
CA ALA A 3 6.88 23.37 -8.31
C ALA A 3 5.71 22.46 -7.92
N ILE A 4 4.48 22.99 -7.97
CA ILE A 4 3.23 22.25 -7.68
C ILE A 4 3.04 21.07 -8.66
N VAL A 5 3.18 21.32 -9.97
CA VAL A 5 3.03 20.26 -10.98
C VAL A 5 4.11 19.19 -10.80
N SER A 6 5.34 19.58 -10.46
CA SER A 6 6.41 18.62 -10.15
C SER A 6 6.10 17.76 -8.93
N THR A 7 5.57 18.34 -7.85
CA THR A 7 5.20 17.60 -6.63
C THR A 7 4.04 16.62 -6.88
N LEU A 8 3.06 17.03 -7.69
CA LEU A 8 1.88 16.22 -8.01
C LEU A 8 2.12 15.18 -9.11
N THR A 9 3.27 15.16 -9.78
CA THR A 9 3.55 14.19 -10.85
C THR A 9 4.79 13.33 -10.60
N SER A 10 5.52 13.57 -9.51
CA SER A 10 6.67 12.76 -9.11
C SER A 10 6.29 11.74 -8.04
N LEU A 11 6.85 10.54 -8.15
CA LEU A 11 6.67 9.49 -7.15
C LEU A 11 7.33 9.87 -5.81
N PRO A 12 6.76 9.44 -4.67
CA PRO A 12 7.31 9.65 -3.33
C PRO A 12 8.79 9.38 -3.21
N PHE A 13 9.27 8.23 -3.67
CA PHE A 13 10.67 7.83 -3.50
C PHE A 13 11.62 8.80 -4.19
N THR A 14 11.22 9.38 -5.33
CA THR A 14 12.01 10.44 -6.00
C THR A 14 12.07 11.71 -5.15
N GLN A 15 10.98 12.07 -4.49
CA GLN A 15 10.95 13.23 -3.59
C GLN A 15 11.73 12.95 -2.30
N LEU A 16 11.57 11.76 -1.72
CA LEU A 16 12.30 11.28 -0.55
C LEU A 16 13.80 11.29 -0.80
N ARG A 17 14.30 10.90 -1.99
CA ARG A 17 15.74 10.94 -2.33
C ARG A 17 16.31 12.35 -2.44
N ARG A 18 15.48 13.35 -2.70
CA ARG A 18 15.90 14.75 -2.88
C ARG A 18 15.79 15.58 -1.62
N ASN A 19 14.93 15.16 -0.69
CA ASN A 19 14.63 15.91 0.52
C ASN A 19 14.53 14.97 1.72
N ARG A 20 15.49 15.07 2.65
CA ARG A 20 15.48 14.30 3.90
C ARG A 20 14.25 14.58 4.76
N TYR A 21 13.64 15.76 4.63
CA TYR A 21 12.44 16.16 5.36
C TYR A 21 11.12 15.82 4.65
N PHE A 22 11.16 15.06 3.55
CA PHE A 22 9.99 14.76 2.72
C PHE A 22 8.79 14.26 3.53
N TYR A 23 8.98 13.30 4.44
CA TYR A 23 7.88 12.74 5.23
C TYR A 23 7.21 13.77 6.15
N LEU A 24 7.95 14.73 6.72
CA LEU A 24 7.32 15.77 7.54
C LEU A 24 6.40 16.67 6.71
N TRP A 25 6.82 17.03 5.49
CA TRP A 25 5.98 17.82 4.58
C TRP A 25 4.76 17.03 4.10
N TYR A 26 4.97 15.75 3.78
CA TYR A 26 3.92 14.84 3.36
C TYR A 26 2.88 14.62 4.46
N ASP A 27 3.33 14.33 5.68
CA ASP A 27 2.48 14.16 6.85
C ASP A 27 1.79 15.46 7.24
N GLY A 28 2.50 16.59 7.16
CA GLY A 28 1.94 17.92 7.40
C GLY A 28 0.76 18.23 6.45
N PHE A 29 0.86 17.88 5.17
CA PHE A 29 -0.26 18.00 4.23
C PHE A 29 -1.47 17.17 4.69
N TYR A 30 -1.26 15.91 5.07
CA TYR A 30 -2.34 15.04 5.54
C TYR A 30 -2.95 15.52 6.86
N LEU A 31 -2.14 16.04 7.78
CA LEU A 31 -2.62 16.64 9.03
C LEU A 31 -3.56 17.81 8.76
N VAL A 32 -3.17 18.72 7.86
CA VAL A 32 -4.00 19.88 7.49
C VAL A 32 -5.27 19.42 6.77
N LEU A 33 -5.16 18.52 5.80
CA LEU A 33 -6.29 18.01 5.03
C LEU A 33 -7.31 17.29 5.94
N CYS A 34 -6.85 16.31 6.72
CA CYS A 34 -7.72 15.54 7.60
C CYS A 34 -8.27 16.41 8.72
N GLY A 35 -7.45 17.30 9.30
CA GLY A 35 -7.89 18.25 10.32
C GLY A 35 -8.99 19.19 9.81
N ALA A 36 -8.85 19.71 8.58
CA ALA A 36 -9.88 20.53 7.95
C ALA A 36 -11.17 19.74 7.69
N LEU A 37 -11.07 18.51 7.18
CA LEU A 37 -12.25 17.65 6.96
C LEU A 37 -12.98 17.33 8.27
N VAL A 38 -12.25 16.96 9.32
CA VAL A 38 -12.80 16.73 10.66
C VAL A 38 -13.49 17.99 11.17
N ALA A 39 -12.82 19.15 11.09
CA ALA A 39 -13.40 20.41 11.53
C ALA A 39 -14.69 20.75 10.79
N VAL A 40 -14.74 20.56 9.46
CA VAL A 40 -15.96 20.75 8.67
C VAL A 40 -17.06 19.80 9.14
N MET A 41 -16.79 18.49 9.23
CA MET A 41 -17.80 17.51 9.64
C MET A 41 -18.38 17.80 11.04
N VAL A 42 -17.52 18.19 11.98
CA VAL A 42 -17.93 18.54 13.35
C VAL A 42 -18.75 19.83 13.38
N THR A 43 -18.26 20.89 12.72
CA THR A 43 -18.92 22.22 12.77
C THR A 43 -20.24 22.25 12.01
N THR A 44 -20.42 21.44 10.97
CA THR A 44 -21.70 21.31 10.24
C THR A 44 -22.65 20.30 10.88
N GLY A 45 -22.26 19.62 11.96
CA GLY A 45 -23.05 18.55 12.56
C GLY A 45 -23.26 17.34 11.65
N PHE A 46 -22.33 17.08 10.73
CA PHE A 46 -22.40 15.93 9.81
C PHE A 46 -22.38 14.62 10.61
N GLN A 47 -23.38 13.77 10.38
CA GLN A 47 -23.55 12.53 11.16
C GLN A 47 -22.81 11.32 10.55
N GLY A 48 -22.26 11.47 9.34
CA GLY A 48 -21.68 10.38 8.56
C GLY A 48 -22.60 9.92 7.42
N LEU A 49 -22.04 9.18 6.46
CA LEU A 49 -22.79 8.60 5.33
C LEU A 49 -23.71 7.43 5.75
N ALA A 50 -23.34 6.69 6.78
CA ALA A 50 -24.12 5.59 7.35
C ALA A 50 -24.08 5.67 8.90
N PRO A 51 -24.80 6.64 9.50
CA PRO A 51 -24.79 6.88 10.95
C PRO A 51 -25.55 5.82 11.76
N ALA A 52 -26.51 5.16 11.13
CA ALA A 52 -27.43 4.20 11.74
C ALA A 52 -27.49 2.91 10.93
N TRP A 53 -28.00 1.86 11.57
CA TRP A 53 -28.13 0.55 10.94
C TRP A 53 -29.17 0.58 9.82
N ASP A 54 -28.83 -0.08 8.72
CA ASP A 54 -29.70 -0.31 7.58
C ASP A 54 -29.38 -1.72 7.04
N ALA A 55 -30.42 -2.55 6.87
CA ALA A 55 -30.23 -3.92 6.38
C ALA A 55 -29.59 -3.97 4.98
N ARG A 56 -29.72 -2.91 4.17
CA ARG A 56 -29.08 -2.78 2.86
C ARG A 56 -27.54 -2.78 2.96
N LEU A 57 -26.97 -2.48 4.12
CA LEU A 57 -25.52 -2.53 4.34
C LEU A 57 -24.93 -3.93 4.13
N TRP A 58 -25.72 -4.99 4.28
CA TRP A 58 -25.30 -6.35 3.92
C TRP A 58 -24.95 -6.49 2.43
N LEU A 59 -25.65 -5.78 1.55
CA LEU A 59 -25.37 -5.76 0.12
C LEU A 59 -24.16 -4.87 -0.21
N VAL A 60 -23.94 -3.83 0.60
CA VAL A 60 -22.82 -2.89 0.43
C VAL A 60 -21.50 -3.49 0.91
N LEU A 61 -21.51 -4.34 1.93
CA LEU A 61 -20.30 -4.91 2.51
C LEU A 61 -19.41 -5.65 1.50
N PRO A 62 -19.90 -6.58 0.65
CA PRO A 62 -19.09 -7.21 -0.38
C PRO A 62 -18.48 -6.21 -1.37
N LEU A 63 -19.22 -5.15 -1.72
CA LEU A 63 -18.73 -4.08 -2.60
C LEU A 63 -17.63 -3.25 -1.92
N ALA A 64 -17.78 -2.96 -0.62
CA ALA A 64 -16.76 -2.29 0.18
C ALA A 64 -15.47 -3.13 0.24
N CYS A 65 -15.58 -4.44 0.47
CA CYS A 65 -14.43 -5.36 0.44
C CYS A 65 -13.76 -5.37 -0.94
N HIS A 66 -14.55 -5.46 -2.01
CA HIS A 66 -14.02 -5.43 -3.37
C HIS A 66 -13.32 -4.10 -3.70
N LEU A 67 -13.92 -2.97 -3.30
CA LEU A 67 -13.34 -1.64 -3.46
C LEU A 67 -12.02 -1.52 -2.67
N GLN A 68 -11.95 -2.05 -1.45
CA GLN A 68 -10.71 -2.05 -0.67
C GLN A 68 -9.59 -2.80 -1.41
N ILE A 69 -9.89 -3.98 -1.97
CA ILE A 69 -8.93 -4.77 -2.75
C ILE A 69 -8.52 -4.01 -4.01
N LEU A 70 -9.47 -3.40 -4.73
CA LEU A 70 -9.16 -2.58 -5.90
C LEU A 70 -8.28 -1.38 -5.55
N CYS A 71 -8.50 -0.72 -4.42
CA CYS A 71 -7.63 0.35 -3.96
C CYS A 71 -6.19 -0.17 -3.71
N SER A 72 -6.01 -1.36 -3.13
CA SER A 72 -4.70 -2.00 -3.01
C SER A 72 -4.07 -2.33 -4.38
N VAL A 73 -4.86 -2.74 -5.37
CA VAL A 73 -4.36 -3.00 -6.74
C VAL A 73 -4.00 -1.71 -7.46
N PHE A 74 -4.75 -0.63 -7.26
CA PHE A 74 -4.52 0.66 -7.91
C PHE A 74 -3.37 1.44 -7.27
N ILE A 75 -3.22 1.43 -5.95
CA ILE A 75 -2.03 2.03 -5.32
C ILE A 75 -0.74 1.29 -5.72
N HIS A 76 -0.83 -0.03 -5.89
CA HIS A 76 0.25 -0.85 -6.43
C HIS A 76 0.59 -0.44 -7.88
N ASN A 77 -0.40 -0.34 -8.76
CA ASN A 77 -0.21 0.15 -10.12
C ASN A 77 0.34 1.59 -10.19
N ALA A 78 -0.10 2.46 -9.29
CA ALA A 78 0.38 3.83 -9.21
C ALA A 78 1.87 3.90 -8.86
N THR A 79 2.38 2.97 -8.05
CA THR A 79 3.82 2.88 -7.72
C THR A 79 4.69 2.74 -8.98
N HIS A 80 4.16 2.10 -10.03
CA HIS A 80 4.89 1.83 -11.27
C HIS A 80 4.58 2.79 -12.41
N ASN A 81 3.84 3.88 -12.12
CA ASN A 81 3.33 4.81 -13.13
C ASN A 81 2.44 4.16 -14.22
N ASN A 82 1.63 3.16 -13.84
CA ASN A 82 0.77 2.46 -14.80
C ASN A 82 -0.49 3.24 -15.20
N PHE A 83 -0.79 4.36 -14.53
CA PHE A 83 -1.82 5.31 -14.94
C PHE A 83 -1.22 6.47 -15.76
N PRO A 84 -2.03 7.21 -16.54
CA PRO A 84 -1.58 8.43 -17.17
C PRO A 84 -0.89 9.36 -16.17
N ARG A 85 0.30 9.85 -16.53
CA ARG A 85 1.19 10.63 -15.66
C ARG A 85 0.51 11.77 -14.88
N PRO A 86 -0.45 12.54 -15.45
CA PRO A 86 -1.11 13.62 -14.70
C PRO A 86 -1.94 13.15 -13.51
N ILE A 87 -2.46 11.92 -13.56
CA ILE A 87 -3.39 11.40 -12.54
C ILE A 87 -2.77 10.29 -11.68
N ASN A 88 -1.64 9.72 -12.09
CA ASN A 88 -1.04 8.57 -11.41
C ASN A 88 -0.80 8.81 -9.92
N ARG A 89 -0.23 9.98 -9.58
CA ARG A 89 -0.01 10.37 -8.19
C ARG A 89 -1.32 10.48 -7.43
N ILE A 90 -2.32 11.14 -8.01
CA ILE A 90 -3.64 11.35 -7.41
C ILE A 90 -4.32 10.00 -7.12
N VAL A 91 -4.30 9.07 -8.06
CA VAL A 91 -4.84 7.72 -7.87
C VAL A 91 -4.16 7.02 -6.69
N GLY A 92 -2.83 7.08 -6.63
CA GLY A 92 -2.07 6.52 -5.52
C GLY A 92 -2.46 7.14 -4.18
N GLU A 93 -2.58 8.47 -4.08
CA GLU A 93 -2.96 9.16 -2.84
C GLU A 93 -4.38 8.83 -2.38
N LEU A 94 -5.35 8.82 -3.32
CA LEU A 94 -6.73 8.46 -3.02
C LEU A 94 -6.83 7.02 -2.52
N CYS A 95 -6.18 6.09 -3.21
CA CYS A 95 -6.15 4.69 -2.79
C CYS A 95 -5.40 4.53 -1.45
N GLY A 96 -4.30 5.25 -1.25
CA GLY A 96 -3.52 5.26 -0.01
C GLY A 96 -4.30 5.72 1.22
N MET A 97 -5.24 6.64 1.04
CA MET A 97 -6.19 7.04 2.10
C MET A 97 -7.16 5.92 2.46
N VAL A 98 -7.68 5.20 1.45
CA VAL A 98 -8.62 4.10 1.64
C VAL A 98 -7.93 2.91 2.32
N VAL A 99 -6.71 2.57 1.91
CA VAL A 99 -5.96 1.42 2.46
C VAL A 99 -5.15 1.74 3.73
N LEU A 100 -5.26 2.97 4.25
CA LEU A 100 -4.62 3.43 5.51
C LEU A 100 -3.09 3.30 5.57
N THR A 101 -2.41 3.17 4.43
CA THR A 101 -0.94 3.15 4.36
C THR A 101 -0.37 4.47 3.89
N ARG A 102 -1.18 5.29 3.19
CA ARG A 102 -0.78 6.47 2.42
C ARG A 102 0.20 6.11 1.29
N PHE A 103 0.14 6.84 0.19
CA PHE A 103 0.88 6.45 -1.01
C PHE A 103 2.40 6.49 -0.83
N ALA A 104 2.91 7.45 -0.04
CA ALA A 104 4.34 7.55 0.19
C ALA A 104 4.96 6.30 0.81
N SER A 105 4.40 5.83 1.93
CA SER A 105 4.93 4.64 2.60
C SER A 105 4.77 3.39 1.76
N TRP A 106 3.62 3.24 1.06
CA TRP A 106 3.40 2.11 0.16
C TRP A 106 4.44 2.08 -0.96
N GLU A 107 4.58 3.18 -1.70
CA GLU A 107 5.45 3.27 -2.87
C GLU A 107 6.91 3.04 -2.51
N VAL A 108 7.39 3.67 -1.44
CA VAL A 108 8.79 3.55 -0.97
C VAL A 108 9.12 2.12 -0.55
N ILE A 109 8.24 1.47 0.21
CA ILE A 109 8.43 0.07 0.62
C ILE A 109 8.37 -0.85 -0.59
N HIS A 110 7.42 -0.64 -1.49
CA HIS A 110 7.24 -1.52 -2.63
C HIS A 110 8.39 -1.40 -3.65
N GLN A 111 8.97 -0.21 -3.84
CA GLN A 111 10.22 -0.05 -4.62
C GLN A 111 11.38 -0.83 -4.00
N ARG A 112 11.48 -0.84 -2.67
CA ARG A 112 12.50 -1.64 -1.96
C ARG A 112 12.29 -3.13 -2.21
N HIS A 113 11.05 -3.61 -2.14
CA HIS A 113 10.70 -4.99 -2.45
C HIS A 113 11.12 -5.40 -3.86
N HIS A 114 10.80 -4.62 -4.89
CA HIS A 114 11.26 -4.94 -6.25
C HIS A 114 12.79 -5.00 -6.38
N ARG A 115 13.51 -4.14 -5.66
CA ARG A 115 14.96 -4.08 -5.71
C ARG A 115 15.63 -5.27 -5.02
N TYR A 116 15.03 -5.77 -3.95
CA TYR A 116 15.61 -6.80 -3.08
C TYR A 116 14.67 -7.99 -2.88
N SER A 117 13.86 -8.32 -3.89
CA SER A 117 12.89 -9.41 -3.85
C SER A 117 13.57 -10.67 -3.34
N ASP A 118 12.98 -11.27 -2.31
CA ASP A 118 13.42 -12.53 -1.69
C ASP A 118 14.76 -12.45 -0.92
N ASP A 119 15.37 -11.28 -0.80
CA ASP A 119 16.49 -11.04 0.14
C ASP A 119 15.94 -11.01 1.57
N VAL A 120 16.34 -12.01 2.37
CA VAL A 120 15.85 -12.21 3.75
C VAL A 120 16.08 -10.99 4.65
N ALA A 121 17.09 -10.17 4.39
CA ALA A 121 17.41 -9.00 5.20
C ALA A 121 16.85 -7.70 4.64
N LYS A 122 16.83 -7.56 3.30
CA LYS A 122 16.53 -6.29 2.63
C LYS A 122 15.13 -6.20 2.05
N ASP A 123 14.49 -7.32 1.72
CA ASP A 123 13.08 -7.33 1.34
C ASP A 123 12.25 -6.83 2.54
N PRO A 124 11.33 -5.87 2.37
CA PRO A 124 10.47 -5.46 3.46
C PRO A 124 9.53 -6.55 3.98
N HIS A 125 9.22 -7.53 3.16
CA HIS A 125 8.38 -8.67 3.52
C HIS A 125 8.97 -9.94 2.89
N PRO A 126 10.07 -10.48 3.42
CA PRO A 126 10.65 -11.72 2.92
C PRO A 126 9.68 -12.86 3.18
N VAL A 127 9.43 -13.67 2.16
CA VAL A 127 8.40 -14.71 2.23
C VAL A 127 8.86 -15.87 3.11
N LEU A 128 7.90 -16.41 3.86
CA LEU A 128 8.08 -17.57 4.73
C LEU A 128 7.02 -18.63 4.41
N PRO A 129 7.26 -19.93 4.67
CA PRO A 129 6.27 -20.98 4.38
C PRO A 129 4.97 -20.86 5.19
N SER A 130 4.98 -20.13 6.30
CA SER A 130 3.80 -19.94 7.13
C SER A 130 3.15 -18.60 6.85
N TYR A 131 1.92 -18.64 6.34
CA TYR A 131 1.12 -17.44 6.07
C TYR A 131 1.00 -16.53 7.29
N PHE A 132 0.71 -17.06 8.48
CA PHE A 132 0.55 -16.23 9.68
C PHE A 132 1.86 -15.63 10.17
N LYS A 133 2.99 -16.35 10.06
CA LYS A 133 4.30 -15.75 10.36
C LYS A 133 4.63 -14.64 9.37
N PHE A 134 4.37 -14.86 8.09
CA PHE A 134 4.53 -13.86 7.05
C PHE A 134 3.67 -12.62 7.29
N LEU A 135 2.41 -12.81 7.69
CA LEU A 135 1.49 -11.73 8.05
C LEU A 135 2.03 -10.87 9.19
N VAL A 136 2.45 -11.51 10.29
CA VAL A 136 3.01 -10.78 11.45
C VAL A 136 4.28 -10.04 11.06
N ASN A 137 5.18 -10.70 10.31
CA ASN A 137 6.41 -10.07 9.83
C ASN A 137 6.13 -8.89 8.92
N THR A 138 5.12 -8.98 8.04
CA THR A 138 4.70 -7.87 7.18
C THR A 138 4.31 -6.66 8.02
N ILE A 139 3.57 -6.84 9.11
CA ILE A 139 3.16 -5.73 10.00
C ILE A 139 4.37 -5.13 10.73
N VAL A 140 5.21 -5.98 11.32
CA VAL A 140 6.33 -5.53 12.17
C VAL A 140 7.44 -4.87 11.35
N ASN A 141 7.70 -5.35 10.14
CA ASN A 141 8.85 -4.92 9.36
C ASN A 141 8.64 -3.62 8.58
N VAL A 142 7.40 -3.19 8.32
CA VAL A 142 7.15 -1.99 7.49
C VAL A 142 7.87 -0.76 8.04
N GLU A 143 7.72 -0.45 9.33
CA GLU A 143 8.36 0.73 9.92
C GLU A 143 9.89 0.58 9.99
N HIS A 144 10.39 -0.60 10.33
CA HIS A 144 11.83 -0.87 10.34
C HIS A 144 12.45 -0.64 8.96
N GLN A 145 11.76 -1.05 7.90
CA GLN A 145 12.25 -0.94 6.53
C GLN A 145 12.14 0.49 5.99
N LEU A 146 11.13 1.26 6.39
CA LEU A 146 11.08 2.70 6.13
C LEU A 146 12.29 3.42 6.76
N GLN A 147 12.60 3.11 8.02
CA GLN A 147 13.77 3.65 8.72
C GLN A 147 15.08 3.25 8.01
N GLN A 148 15.21 1.97 7.65
CA GLN A 148 16.40 1.49 6.95
C GLN A 148 16.58 2.18 5.60
N ILE A 149 15.51 2.39 4.82
CA ILE A 149 15.57 3.16 3.56
C ILE A 149 16.07 4.58 3.81
N TYR A 150 15.58 5.24 4.87
CA TYR A 150 16.04 6.58 5.22
C TYR A 150 17.54 6.59 5.55
N PHE A 151 18.01 5.63 6.35
CA PHE A 151 19.44 5.50 6.69
C PHE A 151 20.31 5.14 5.49
N ASP A 152 19.82 4.29 4.58
CA ASP A 152 20.50 3.97 3.33
C ASP A 152 20.69 5.20 2.43
N LEU A 153 19.76 6.18 2.49
CA LEU A 153 19.81 7.41 1.69
C LEU A 153 20.61 8.54 2.34
N TYR A 154 20.54 8.67 3.67
CA TYR A 154 21.03 9.85 4.39
C TYR A 154 22.08 9.57 5.47
N GLY A 155 22.45 8.30 5.63
CA GLY A 155 23.41 7.83 6.63
C GLY A 155 22.77 7.53 7.99
N ASP A 156 23.29 6.50 8.67
CA ASP A 156 22.90 6.16 10.03
C ASP A 156 23.73 6.97 11.04
N THR A 157 23.20 8.13 11.45
CA THR A 157 23.81 9.02 12.44
C THR A 157 22.89 9.22 13.64
N PRO A 158 23.40 9.61 14.83
CA PRO A 158 22.56 9.91 15.99
C PRO A 158 21.49 10.98 15.71
N GLU A 159 21.80 11.98 14.89
CA GLU A 159 20.85 13.01 14.44
C GLU A 159 19.72 12.38 13.62
N ASN A 160 20.07 11.57 12.61
CA ASN A 160 19.11 10.90 11.75
C ASN A 160 18.23 9.89 12.51
N ARG A 161 18.78 9.15 13.47
CA ARG A 161 18.00 8.27 14.36
C ARG A 161 17.00 9.06 15.21
N ARG A 162 17.38 10.24 15.71
CA ARG A 162 16.47 11.12 16.46
C ARG A 162 15.37 11.66 15.55
N TYR A 163 15.73 12.09 14.34
CA TYR A 163 14.79 12.56 13.33
C TYR A 163 13.78 11.47 12.96
N GLU A 164 14.23 10.25 12.66
CA GLU A 164 13.35 9.15 12.25
C GLU A 164 12.37 8.75 13.36
N ARG A 165 12.80 8.78 14.64
CA ARG A 165 11.86 8.60 15.76
C ARG A 165 10.77 9.66 15.78
N LEU A 166 11.13 10.94 15.57
CA LEU A 166 10.15 12.03 15.52
C LEU A 166 9.20 11.87 14.34
N ARG A 167 9.75 11.59 13.15
CA ARG A 167 8.99 11.32 11.92
C ARG A 167 8.02 10.16 12.10
N ALA A 168 8.41 9.09 12.80
CA ALA A 168 7.53 7.98 13.14
C ALA A 168 6.34 8.43 14.00
N TYR A 169 6.57 9.18 15.08
CA TYR A 169 5.48 9.71 15.90
C TYR A 169 4.51 10.59 15.11
N VAL A 170 5.03 11.48 14.26
CA VAL A 170 4.22 12.35 13.39
C VAL A 170 3.39 11.51 12.42
N SER A 171 4.00 10.52 11.78
CA SER A 171 3.31 9.59 10.87
C SER A 171 2.22 8.79 11.56
N TYR A 172 2.46 8.25 12.76
CA TYR A 172 1.45 7.52 13.53
C TYR A 172 0.30 8.44 13.95
N GLY A 173 0.59 9.65 14.44
CA GLY A 173 -0.44 10.64 14.78
C GLY A 173 -1.29 11.04 13.57
N THR A 174 -0.65 11.22 12.41
CA THR A 174 -1.35 11.51 11.15
C THR A 174 -2.26 10.35 10.74
N ASN A 175 -1.82 9.11 10.93
CA ASN A 175 -2.63 7.93 10.62
C ASN A 175 -3.84 7.80 11.56
N LEU A 176 -3.69 8.09 12.85
CA LEU A 176 -4.82 8.15 13.79
C LEU A 176 -5.84 9.21 13.37
N LEU A 177 -5.39 10.38 12.91
CA LEU A 177 -6.27 11.42 12.40
C LEU A 177 -6.99 11.00 11.11
N LEU A 178 -6.30 10.30 10.20
CA LEU A 178 -6.92 9.72 9.00
C LEU A 178 -8.01 8.69 9.37
N ILE A 179 -7.74 7.80 10.33
CA ILE A 179 -8.73 6.85 10.85
C ILE A 179 -9.92 7.57 11.46
N ALA A 180 -9.69 8.61 12.27
CA ALA A 180 -10.76 9.44 12.84
C ALA A 180 -11.58 10.15 11.75
N THR A 181 -10.93 10.60 10.68
CA THR A 181 -11.60 11.20 9.51
C THR A 181 -12.54 10.18 8.85
N TRP A 182 -12.10 8.95 8.64
CA TRP A 182 -12.96 7.87 8.12
C TRP A 182 -14.12 7.53 9.06
N PHE A 183 -13.87 7.49 10.37
CA PHE A 183 -14.90 7.25 11.38
C PHE A 183 -16.02 8.29 11.32
N LEU A 184 -15.67 9.58 11.26
CA LEU A 184 -16.65 10.65 11.13
C LEU A 184 -17.31 10.67 9.76
N PHE A 185 -16.53 10.45 8.69
CA PHE A 185 -17.04 10.50 7.32
C PHE A 185 -18.10 9.42 7.06
N LEU A 186 -17.85 8.19 7.52
CA LEU A 186 -18.79 7.08 7.34
C LEU A 186 -19.86 7.03 8.44
N GLY A 187 -19.60 7.64 9.60
CA GLY A 187 -20.39 7.45 10.80
C GLY A 187 -20.09 6.10 11.46
N LYS A 188 -20.52 5.94 12.71
CA LYS A 188 -20.18 4.76 13.54
C LYS A 188 -20.55 3.42 12.87
N VAL A 189 -21.71 3.33 12.23
CA VAL A 189 -22.17 2.08 11.61
C VAL A 189 -21.39 1.83 10.33
N GLY A 190 -21.30 2.80 9.42
CA GLY A 190 -20.50 2.66 8.20
C GLY A 190 -19.04 2.31 8.50
N PHE A 191 -18.44 2.93 9.51
CA PHE A 191 -17.06 2.65 9.88
C PHE A 191 -16.86 1.23 10.42
N PHE A 192 -17.61 0.83 11.44
CA PHE A 192 -17.41 -0.48 12.08
C PHE A 192 -17.98 -1.65 11.28
N PHE A 193 -19.03 -1.43 10.49
CA PHE A 193 -19.69 -2.50 9.74
C PHE A 193 -19.18 -2.65 8.30
N LEU A 194 -18.79 -1.54 7.64
CA LEU A 194 -18.26 -1.60 6.28
C LEU A 194 -16.74 -1.46 6.26
N PHE A 195 -16.22 -0.34 6.77
CA PHE A 195 -14.82 0.04 6.54
C PHE A 195 -13.82 -0.86 7.28
N VAL A 196 -14.06 -1.16 8.55
CA VAL A 196 -13.17 -2.02 9.34
C VAL A 196 -13.12 -3.45 8.75
N PRO A 197 -14.26 -4.15 8.51
CA PRO A 197 -14.23 -5.48 7.90
C PRO A 197 -13.63 -5.48 6.50
N ALA A 198 -13.98 -4.49 5.66
CA ALA A 198 -13.41 -4.35 4.32
C ALA A 198 -11.88 -4.14 4.37
N SER A 199 -11.39 -3.30 5.30
CA SER A 199 -9.96 -3.07 5.51
C SER A 199 -9.23 -4.33 5.94
N ILE A 200 -9.81 -5.12 6.85
CA ILE A 200 -9.23 -6.40 7.30
C ILE A 200 -9.16 -7.38 6.12
N ILE A 201 -10.24 -7.52 5.34
CA ILE A 201 -10.27 -8.39 4.16
C ILE A 201 -9.27 -7.92 3.10
N GLY A 202 -9.21 -6.63 2.83
CA GLY A 202 -8.24 -6.04 1.89
C GLY A 202 -6.79 -6.27 2.33
N PHE A 203 -6.51 -6.16 3.63
CA PHE A 203 -5.19 -6.45 4.18
C PHE A 203 -4.84 -7.95 4.07
N PHE A 204 -5.75 -8.85 4.45
CA PHE A 204 -5.52 -10.29 4.25
C PHE A 204 -5.35 -10.65 2.79
N HIS A 205 -6.11 -10.04 1.87
CA HIS A 205 -5.91 -10.24 0.45
C HIS A 205 -4.52 -9.79 0.00
N LEU A 206 -4.06 -8.60 0.44
CA LEU A 206 -2.72 -8.10 0.12
C LEU A 206 -1.61 -9.07 0.58
N VAL A 207 -1.70 -9.52 1.84
CA VAL A 207 -0.74 -10.47 2.41
C VAL A 207 -0.82 -11.81 1.67
N HIS A 208 -2.02 -12.32 1.40
CA HIS A 208 -2.24 -13.57 0.68
C HIS A 208 -1.67 -13.53 -0.73
N PHE A 209 -1.93 -12.45 -1.47
CA PHE A 209 -1.39 -12.23 -2.79
C PHE A 209 0.13 -12.34 -2.76
N ASN A 210 0.82 -11.48 -2.00
CA ASN A 210 2.29 -11.50 -1.94
C ASN A 210 2.83 -12.87 -1.49
N TRP A 211 2.22 -13.47 -0.46
CA TRP A 211 2.64 -14.77 0.06
C TRP A 211 2.51 -15.89 -0.99
N SER A 212 1.33 -16.03 -1.59
CA SER A 212 1.05 -17.09 -2.57
C SER A 212 1.89 -16.92 -3.84
N THR A 213 2.08 -15.69 -4.32
CA THR A 213 2.78 -15.41 -5.57
C THR A 213 4.30 -15.35 -5.44
N HIS A 214 4.85 -15.43 -4.23
CA HIS A 214 6.27 -15.72 -3.98
C HIS A 214 6.47 -17.20 -3.61
N ASN A 215 5.71 -18.08 -4.26
CA ASN A 215 5.86 -19.52 -4.20
C ASN A 215 6.01 -20.09 -2.77
N ALA A 216 5.31 -19.51 -1.79
CA ALA A 216 5.45 -19.90 -0.39
C ALA A 216 5.05 -21.35 -0.10
N PHE A 217 4.31 -21.98 -1.01
CA PHE A 217 3.95 -23.39 -0.97
C PHE A 217 5.09 -24.33 -1.38
N SER A 218 6.24 -23.79 -1.83
CA SER A 218 7.35 -24.58 -2.32
C SER A 218 7.95 -25.46 -1.22
N PRO A 219 8.02 -26.79 -1.39
CA PRO A 219 8.63 -27.67 -0.39
C PRO A 219 10.15 -27.46 -0.26
N SER A 220 10.78 -26.86 -1.29
CA SER A 220 12.20 -26.52 -1.28
C SER A 220 12.49 -25.11 -0.77
N ASN A 221 11.48 -24.37 -0.31
CA ASN A 221 11.59 -22.96 0.08
C ASN A 221 12.14 -22.05 -1.05
N ASP A 222 11.86 -22.40 -2.31
CA ASP A 222 12.15 -21.55 -3.48
C ASP A 222 11.09 -20.45 -3.59
N PHE A 223 11.28 -19.34 -2.87
CA PHE A 223 10.29 -18.25 -2.74
C PHE A 223 10.26 -17.25 -3.90
N LYS A 224 10.84 -17.58 -5.05
CA LYS A 224 10.82 -16.69 -6.21
C LYS A 224 9.39 -16.30 -6.62
N PRO A 225 9.20 -15.13 -7.25
CA PRO A 225 7.93 -14.75 -7.84
C PRO A 225 7.45 -15.79 -8.87
N VAL A 226 6.18 -16.13 -8.82
CA VAL A 226 5.49 -17.04 -9.76
C VAL A 226 4.20 -16.41 -10.27
N ASN A 227 3.70 -16.93 -11.39
CA ASN A 227 2.37 -16.61 -11.91
C ASN A 227 1.40 -17.70 -11.46
N LEU A 228 0.28 -17.32 -10.86
CA LEU A 228 -0.81 -18.23 -10.52
C LEU A 228 -2.02 -17.91 -11.38
N ASP A 229 -2.35 -18.81 -12.31
CA ASP A 229 -3.47 -18.66 -13.25
C ASP A 229 -4.31 -19.94 -13.36
N HIS A 230 -4.73 -20.48 -12.22
CA HIS A 230 -5.60 -21.66 -12.15
C HIS A 230 -6.62 -21.51 -11.01
N GLY A 231 -7.70 -22.29 -11.03
CA GLY A 231 -8.72 -22.28 -9.98
C GLY A 231 -9.25 -20.88 -9.68
N TYR A 232 -9.30 -20.50 -8.39
CA TYR A 232 -9.76 -19.19 -7.95
C TYR A 232 -8.81 -18.04 -8.33
N TYR A 233 -7.52 -18.31 -8.58
CA TYR A 233 -6.58 -17.29 -9.02
C TYR A 233 -6.96 -16.70 -10.39
N LYS A 234 -7.56 -17.49 -11.29
CA LYS A 234 -8.10 -16.98 -12.57
C LYS A 234 -9.18 -15.92 -12.34
N ILE A 235 -10.05 -16.14 -11.37
CA ILE A 235 -11.11 -15.19 -11.01
C ILE A 235 -10.47 -13.91 -10.46
N GLY A 236 -9.49 -14.04 -9.57
CA GLY A 236 -8.73 -12.91 -9.04
C GLY A 236 -7.99 -12.13 -10.14
N ASN A 237 -7.36 -12.81 -11.08
CA ASN A 237 -6.71 -12.19 -12.25
C ASN A 237 -7.71 -11.44 -13.13
N TRP A 238 -8.92 -11.96 -13.31
CA TRP A 238 -9.96 -11.27 -14.05
C TRP A 238 -10.48 -10.03 -13.31
N LEU A 239 -10.81 -10.16 -12.02
CA LEU A 239 -11.37 -9.08 -11.20
C LEU A 239 -10.36 -7.96 -10.90
N TRP A 240 -9.09 -8.32 -10.72
CA TRP A 240 -8.07 -7.43 -10.18
C TRP A 240 -6.87 -7.28 -11.12
N PHE A 241 -7.14 -7.28 -12.42
CA PHE A 241 -6.18 -6.91 -13.46
C PHE A 241 -4.88 -7.72 -13.42
N GLY A 242 -4.99 -9.04 -13.29
CA GLY A 242 -3.86 -9.95 -13.33
C GLY A 242 -3.02 -9.93 -12.06
N ILE A 243 -3.60 -9.56 -10.90
CA ILE A 243 -2.84 -9.42 -9.66
C ILE A 243 -1.97 -10.65 -9.35
N TYR A 244 -2.44 -11.88 -9.57
CA TYR A 244 -1.69 -13.11 -9.30
C TYR A 244 -0.65 -13.47 -10.38
N MET A 245 -0.47 -12.65 -11.42
CA MET A 245 0.59 -12.80 -12.42
C MET A 245 1.86 -12.05 -11.97
N HIS A 246 2.37 -12.42 -10.79
CA HIS A 246 3.40 -11.65 -10.10
C HIS A 246 4.79 -11.77 -10.70
N ALA A 247 5.17 -12.94 -11.22
CA ALA A 247 6.41 -13.07 -11.99
C ALA A 247 6.41 -12.15 -13.23
N ASN A 248 5.28 -12.06 -13.93
CA ASN A 248 5.15 -11.12 -15.04
C ASN A 248 5.26 -9.67 -14.56
N HIS A 249 4.69 -9.37 -13.39
CA HIS A 249 4.78 -8.05 -12.76
C HIS A 249 6.23 -7.68 -12.42
N HIS A 250 6.99 -8.52 -11.71
CA HIS A 250 8.41 -8.26 -11.41
C HIS A 250 9.25 -8.10 -12.69
N LYS A 251 8.93 -8.85 -13.75
CA LYS A 251 9.61 -8.73 -15.05
C LYS A 251 9.30 -7.42 -15.78
N ARG A 252 8.05 -6.94 -15.71
CA ARG A 252 7.61 -5.72 -16.40
C ARG A 252 6.59 -4.96 -15.55
N ALA A 253 7.07 -4.33 -14.49
CA ALA A 253 6.22 -3.67 -13.50
C ALA A 253 5.42 -2.49 -14.08
N GLY A 254 5.94 -1.87 -15.15
CA GLY A 254 5.27 -0.83 -15.93
C GLY A 254 4.07 -1.29 -16.79
N MET A 255 3.52 -2.48 -16.54
CA MET A 255 2.32 -2.99 -17.21
C MET A 255 1.14 -3.00 -16.24
N PHE A 256 0.04 -2.33 -16.62
CA PHE A 256 -1.15 -2.24 -15.78
C PHE A 256 -1.79 -3.60 -15.44
N ASN A 257 -1.88 -4.49 -16.43
CA ASN A 257 -2.39 -5.84 -16.25
C ASN A 257 -1.33 -6.86 -16.72
N PRO A 258 -0.53 -7.44 -15.82
CA PRO A 258 0.52 -8.39 -16.16
C PRO A 258 0.02 -9.72 -16.76
N ALA A 259 -1.28 -10.03 -16.69
CA ALA A 259 -1.85 -11.20 -17.39
C ALA A 259 -1.83 -11.06 -18.92
N LYS A 260 -1.63 -9.84 -19.45
CA LYS A 260 -1.46 -9.61 -20.89
C LYS A 260 -0.05 -9.92 -21.40
N LEU A 261 0.91 -10.15 -20.50
CA LEU A 261 2.23 -10.61 -20.89
C LEU A 261 2.20 -12.12 -21.06
N GLN A 262 2.69 -12.61 -22.20
CA GLN A 262 2.88 -14.05 -22.40
C GLN A 262 3.77 -14.61 -21.28
N PRO A 263 3.35 -15.67 -20.56
CA PRO A 263 4.17 -16.29 -19.55
C PRO A 263 5.51 -16.68 -20.16
N SER A 264 6.60 -16.21 -19.56
CA SER A 264 7.96 -16.54 -19.98
C SER A 264 8.70 -17.23 -18.83
N LEU A 265 9.87 -17.80 -19.13
CA LEU A 265 10.75 -18.47 -18.15
C LEU A 265 10.85 -17.71 -16.81
N PRO A 266 11.01 -18.44 -15.68
CA PRO A 266 11.09 -17.83 -14.35
C PRO A 266 12.16 -16.74 -14.29
N ILE A 267 11.92 -15.72 -13.47
CA ILE A 267 12.90 -14.66 -13.20
C ILE A 267 14.12 -15.33 -12.57
N THR A 268 15.26 -15.29 -13.26
CA THR A 268 16.55 -15.63 -12.66
C THR A 268 16.94 -14.53 -11.68
N PRO A 269 17.35 -14.86 -10.44
CA PRO A 269 17.89 -13.87 -9.51
C PRO A 269 19.05 -13.10 -10.18
N PRO A 270 19.25 -11.82 -9.85
CA PRO A 270 20.49 -11.14 -10.24
C PRO A 270 21.70 -11.94 -9.74
N PRO A 271 22.81 -12.01 -10.49
CA PRO A 271 24.02 -12.65 -10.00
C PRO A 271 24.45 -11.99 -8.68
N GLY A 272 24.74 -12.83 -7.69
CA GLY A 272 25.18 -12.42 -6.36
C GLY A 272 26.54 -11.75 -6.34
#